data_AF-A0AA41R8M4-F1
#
_entry.id   AF-A0AA41R8M4-F1
#
_cell.length_a   1.000
_cell.length_b   1.000
_cell.length_c   1.000
_cell.angle_alpha   90.00
_cell.angle_beta   90.00
_cell.angle_gamma   90.00
#
_symmetry.space_group_name_H-M   'P 1'
#
loop_
_entity.id
_entity.type
_entity.pdbx_description
1 polymer ?
#
loop_
_entity_poly.entity_id
_entity_poly.type
_entity_poly.pdbx_seq_one_letter_code
_entity_poly.pdbx_strand_id
1 'polypeptide(L)' 'MPATPEIEKRQAAQRRLILEMIDASMQLAHKRGPHPLTNGCNCITCVNKRKRILSGPPKPWRYKL' A
#
# COMPACT_ATOMS: atom_id res chain seq x y z
N MET A 1 7.57 28.47 1.08
CA MET A 1 6.36 29.03 1.70
C MET A 1 5.76 27.94 2.60
N PRO A 2 5.49 28.20 3.89
CA PRO A 2 4.83 27.22 4.75
C PRO A 2 3.40 26.94 4.25
N ALA A 3 2.95 25.70 4.41
CA ALA A 3 1.59 25.31 4.05
C ALA A 3 0.58 26.06 4.95
N THR A 4 -0.55 26.48 4.38
CA THR A 4 -1.62 27.07 5.18
C THR A 4 -2.25 25.99 6.09
N PRO A 5 -2.78 26.37 7.27
CA PRO A 5 -3.32 25.41 8.24
C PRO A 5 -4.46 24.53 7.70
N GLU A 6 -5.17 24.99 6.67
CA GLU A 6 -6.21 24.20 5.98
C GLU A 6 -5.62 23.06 5.12
N ILE A 7 -4.50 23.33 4.43
CA ILE A 7 -3.79 22.32 3.63
C ILE A 7 -3.26 21.22 4.56
N GLU A 8 -2.71 21.60 5.72
CA GLU A 8 -2.21 20.65 6.71
C GLU A 8 -3.31 19.74 7.26
N LYS A 9 -4.48 20.30 7.60
CA LYS A 9 -5.65 19.53 8.03
C LYS A 9 -6.12 18.55 6.95
N ARG A 10 -6.18 18.98 5.69
CA ARG A 10 -6.56 18.11 4.57
C ARG A 10 -5.55 16.99 4.36
N GLN A 11 -4.26 17.27 4.43
CA GLN A 11 -3.21 16.26 4.33
C GLN A 11 -3.26 15.27 5.49
N ALA A 12 -3.53 15.71 6.72
CA ALA A 12 -3.70 14.84 7.88
C ALA A 12 -4.89 13.88 7.70
N ALA A 13 -6.02 14.38 7.21
CA ALA A 13 -7.19 13.55 6.91
C ALA A 13 -6.90 12.51 5.82
N GLN A 14 -6.22 12.90 4.73
CA GLN A 14 -5.80 11.98 3.67
C GLN A 14 -4.85 10.90 4.18
N ARG A 15 -3.87 11.27 5.03
CA ARG A 15 -2.95 10.30 5.63
C ARG A 15 -3.68 9.28 6.51
N ARG A 16 -4.66 9.71 7.31
CA ARG A 16 -5.48 8.78 8.12
C ARG A 16 -6.22 7.78 7.24
N LEU A 17 -6.87 8.25 6.18
CA LEU A 17 -7.59 7.38 5.25
C LEU A 17 -6.67 6.34 4.59
N ILE A 18 -5.44 6.71 4.25
CA ILE A 18 -4.45 5.78 3.72
C ILE A 18 -4.12 4.69 4.76
N LEU A 19 -3.88 5.08 6.02
CA LEU A 19 -3.57 4.13 7.09
C LEU A 19 -4.74 3.18 7.36
N GLU A 20 -5.96 3.70 7.44
CA GLU A 20 -7.18 2.89 7.61
C GLU A 20 -7.36 1.87 6.49
N MET A 21 -7.08 2.27 5.24
CA MET A 21 -7.13 1.37 4.09
C MET A 21 -6.05 0.28 4.16
N ILE A 22 -4.84 0.62 4.61
CA ILE A 22 -3.75 -0.36 4.82
C ILE A 22 -4.17 -1.37 5.90
N ASP A 23 -4.68 -0.91 7.03
CA ASP A 23 -5.13 -1.77 8.13
C ASP A 23 -6.26 -2.71 7.68
N ALA A 24 -7.27 -2.19 7.00
CA ALA A 24 -8.35 -3.02 6.44
C ALA A 24 -7.81 -4.09 5.46
N SER A 25 -6.83 -3.71 4.64
CA SER A 25 -6.19 -4.61 3.68
C SER A 25 -5.34 -5.70 4.36
N MET A 26 -4.69 -5.38 5.48
CA MET A 26 -3.94 -6.33 6.30
C MET A 26 -4.87 -7.31 7.02
N GLN A 27 -5.93 -6.80 7.66
CA GLN A 27 -6.94 -7.64 8.31
C GLN A 27 -7.60 -8.59 7.32
N LEU A 28 -7.89 -8.13 6.10
CA LEU A 28 -8.45 -8.98 5.05
C LEU A 28 -7.48 -10.10 4.64
N ALA A 29 -6.18 -9.81 4.56
CA ALA A 29 -5.16 -10.82 4.29
C ALA A 29 -5.05 -11.85 5.42
N HIS A 30 -5.11 -11.39 6.69
CA HIS A 30 -5.08 -12.29 7.84
C HIS A 30 -6.31 -13.21 7.88
N LYS A 31 -7.51 -12.66 7.68
CA LYS A 31 -8.77 -13.44 7.66
C LYS A 31 -8.82 -14.46 6.53
N ARG A 32 -8.29 -14.14 5.35
CA ARG A 32 -8.28 -15.05 4.19
C ARG A 32 -7.16 -16.08 4.24
N GLY A 33 -6.08 -15.81 4.97
CA GLY A 33 -4.91 -16.68 5.02
C GLY A 33 -4.21 -16.81 3.66
N PRO A 34 -3.40 -17.87 3.46
CA PRO A 34 -2.73 -18.14 2.19
C PRO A 34 -3.75 -18.43 1.08
N HIS A 35 -3.75 -17.61 0.03
CA HIS A 35 -4.66 -17.80 -1.11
C HIS A 35 -4.01 -17.42 -2.45
N PRO A 36 -4.48 -17.99 -3.58
CA PRO A 36 -4.03 -17.62 -4.91
C PRO A 36 -4.44 -16.18 -5.26
N LEU A 37 -3.75 -15.58 -6.23
CA LEU A 37 -4.06 -14.21 -6.67
C LEU A 37 -5.46 -14.16 -7.28
N THR A 38 -6.38 -13.45 -6.62
CA THR A 38 -7.76 -13.29 -7.08
C THR A 38 -7.97 -11.90 -7.68
N ASN A 39 -8.63 -11.83 -8.83
CA ASN A 39 -9.06 -10.56 -9.42
C ASN A 39 -10.01 -9.85 -8.46
N GLY A 40 -9.69 -8.59 -8.14
CA GLY A 40 -10.47 -7.79 -7.18
C GLY A 40 -10.13 -7.96 -5.69
N CYS A 41 -9.18 -8.83 -5.29
CA CYS A 41 -8.80 -8.88 -3.85
C CYS A 41 -7.96 -7.68 -3.44
N ASN A 42 -8.50 -6.83 -2.58
CA ASN A 42 -7.79 -5.68 -2.01
C ASN A 42 -6.94 -6.02 -0.78
N CYS A 43 -6.81 -7.31 -0.45
CA CYS A 43 -5.90 -7.78 0.57
C CYS A 43 -4.44 -7.38 0.23
N ILE A 44 -3.65 -7.03 1.26
CA ILE A 44 -2.29 -6.52 1.06
C ILE A 44 -1.41 -7.49 0.25
N THR A 45 -1.61 -8.80 0.43
CA THR A 45 -0.92 -9.85 -0.33
C THR A 45 -1.19 -9.79 -1.82
N CYS A 46 -2.45 -9.60 -2.23
CA CYS A 46 -2.81 -9.51 -3.65
C CYS A 46 -2.42 -8.17 -4.26
N VAL A 47 -2.51 -7.08 -3.50
CA VAL A 47 -2.03 -5.77 -3.94
C VAL A 47 -0.52 -5.82 -4.19
N ASN A 48 0.26 -6.39 -3.27
CA ASN A 48 1.71 -6.54 -3.43
C ASN A 48 2.09 -7.44 -4.61
N LYS A 49 1.40 -8.57 -4.79
CA LYS A 49 1.61 -9.45 -5.95
C LYS A 49 1.30 -8.74 -7.27
N ARG A 50 0.18 -8.00 -7.37
CA ARG A 50 -0.16 -7.19 -8.56
C ARG A 50 0.89 -6.11 -8.83
N LYS A 51 1.34 -5.42 -7.79
CA LYS A 51 2.41 -4.41 -7.91
C LYS A 51 3.69 -5.02 -8.47
N ARG A 52 4.11 -6.20 -8.00
CA ARG A 52 5.28 -6.93 -8.52
C ARG A 52 5.14 -7.33 -9.99
N ILE A 53 3.95 -7.75 -10.41
CA ILE A 53 3.67 -8.08 -11.82
C ILE A 53 3.88 -6.84 -12.71
N LEU A 54 3.42 -5.67 -12.27
CA LEU A 54 3.55 -4.42 -13.03
C LEU A 54 4.96 -3.83 -12.98
N SER A 55 5.63 -3.87 -11.83
CA SER A 55 6.95 -3.25 -11.65
C SER A 55 8.11 -4.11 -12.17
N GLY A 56 7.84 -5.37 -12.50
CA GLY A 56 8.87 -6.36 -12.78
C GLY A 56 9.61 -6.83 -11.51
N PRO A 57 10.57 -7.76 -11.65
CA PRO A 57 11.38 -8.23 -10.53
C PRO A 57 12.16 -7.08 -9.88
N PRO A 58 12.41 -7.13 -8.56
CA PRO A 58 13.19 -6.10 -7.88
C PRO A 58 14.56 -6.00 -8.55
N LYS A 59 14.91 -4.80 -9.02
CA LYS A 59 16.26 -4.53 -9.53
C LYS A 59 17.26 -4.82 -8.40
N PRO A 60 18.33 -5.60 -8.67
CA PRO A 60 19.35 -5.84 -7.66
C PRO A 60 19.91 -4.48 -7.20
N TRP A 61 19.93 -4.27 -5.88
CA TRP A 61 20.44 -3.05 -5.27
C TRP A 61 21.93 -2.92 -5.59
N ARG A 62 22.29 -1.95 -6.44
CA ARG A 62 23.69 -1.65 -6.76
C ARG A 62 24.16 -0.55 -5.82
N TYR A 63 24.64 -0.94 -4.64
CA TYR A 63 25.40 -0.02 -3.81
C TYR A 63 26.76 0.24 -4.49
N LYS A 64 27.08 1.51 -4.76
CA LYS A 64 28.44 1.93 -5.11
C LYS A 64 29.04 2.52 -3.84
N LEU A 65 30.12 1.87 -3.36
CA LEU A 65 31.02 2.40 -2.33
C LEU A 65 31.70 3.68 -2.83
#